data_AF-A0A4R1HWV7-F1
#
_entry.id   AF-A0A4R1HWV7-F1
#
_cell.length_a   1.000
_cell.length_b   1.000
_cell.length_c   1.000
_cell.angle_alpha   90.00
_cell.angle_beta   90.00
_cell.angle_gamma   90.00
#
_symmetry.space_group_name_H-M   'P 1'
#
loop_
_entity.id
_entity.type
_entity.pdbx_description
1 polymer ?
#
loop_
_entity_poly.entity_id
_entity_poly.type
_entity_poly.pdbx_seq_one_letter_code
_entity_poly.pdbx_strand_id
1 'polypeptide(L)'
;MLSASDVAHSGTPDQPPSRTVTSSSLTAVSRAIEEWALATPDDPPLMVVALFQRPPYFVRAAHVYARLARMSGVTVAAFAGDAPSSFPEGLVHVRLADDEPLVREWSVTVLGRRSGATVVAHDLERVDGSARSLERGRTFTARWSFRRTAAVAELRRLRAALGTRLPGDTAIDRALDADEPDSGADRRQEAAMAVVLDRLASQRRRADRALSELDDAVAGAERDPQSGLPTRAFLDRWTAGSASGTLPVGLALFRVHELSLVRARHGVLAEREVLEAVARVLRGYVVGADRVVRVGREEFLLVLPSRSTEQLARWTERARAEIGALSGAHPFVPTPASAVITRTRLRPLPLGPLWAALDRAVETGVPVTELGG
;
A
#
# COMPACT_ATOMS: atom_id res chain seq x y z
N MET A 1 19.41 -23.14 -15.46
CA MET A 1 19.29 -23.67 -14.09
C MET A 1 18.53 -22.64 -13.26
N LEU A 2 17.24 -22.89 -13.05
CA LEU A 2 16.34 -22.01 -12.28
C LEU A 2 16.54 -22.30 -10.80
N SER A 3 16.87 -21.27 -10.03
CA SER A 3 17.01 -21.38 -8.57
C SER A 3 15.63 -21.42 -7.93
N ALA A 4 15.31 -22.54 -7.29
CA ALA A 4 14.15 -22.70 -6.43
C ALA A 4 14.39 -21.91 -5.14
N SER A 5 13.58 -20.89 -4.89
CA SER A 5 13.56 -20.21 -3.59
C SER A 5 12.49 -20.84 -2.71
N ASP A 6 12.95 -21.33 -1.57
CA ASP A 6 12.17 -21.92 -0.48
C ASP A 6 10.93 -21.12 -0.12
N VAL A 7 9.78 -21.78 -0.23
CA VAL A 7 8.55 -21.41 0.49
C VAL A 7 8.40 -22.41 1.62
N ALA A 8 8.72 -21.97 2.84
CA ALA A 8 8.46 -22.70 4.06
C ALA A 8 6.98 -23.13 4.10
N HIS A 9 6.74 -24.44 3.91
CA HIS A 9 5.43 -25.07 4.03
C HIS A 9 5.14 -25.35 5.50
N SER A 10 4.51 -24.39 6.18
CA SER A 10 3.83 -24.63 7.45
C SER A 10 2.33 -24.36 7.27
N GLY A 11 1.65 -25.34 6.65
CA GLY A 11 0.20 -25.34 6.50
C GLY A 11 -0.34 -26.77 6.58
N THR A 12 -1.52 -26.94 7.17
CA THR A 12 -2.27 -28.20 7.10
C THR A 12 -2.57 -28.52 5.63
N PRO A 13 -2.55 -29.80 5.20
CA PRO A 13 -2.64 -30.21 3.80
C PRO A 13 -3.91 -29.77 3.05
N ASP A 14 -4.89 -29.19 3.75
CA ASP A 14 -6.17 -28.75 3.20
C ASP A 14 -6.30 -27.21 3.08
N GLN A 15 -5.32 -26.43 3.55
CA GLN A 15 -5.33 -24.98 3.36
C GLN A 15 -4.58 -24.56 2.08
N PRO A 16 -5.14 -23.63 1.28
CA PRO A 16 -4.45 -23.12 0.11
C PRO A 16 -3.17 -22.36 0.50
N PRO A 17 -2.09 -22.46 -0.29
CA PRO A 17 -0.82 -21.82 0.04
C PRO A 17 -0.95 -20.30 0.06
N SER A 18 -0.33 -19.67 1.05
CA SER A 18 -0.21 -18.21 1.12
C SER A 18 0.76 -17.70 0.05
N ARG A 19 0.43 -16.58 -0.58
CA ARG A 19 1.23 -15.94 -1.64
C ARG A 19 1.38 -14.46 -1.38
N THR A 20 2.54 -13.90 -1.73
CA THR A 20 2.73 -12.44 -1.73
C THR A 20 2.16 -11.84 -3.01
N VAL A 21 1.16 -10.98 -2.88
CA VAL A 21 0.48 -10.31 -3.99
C VAL A 21 0.51 -8.80 -3.83
N THR A 22 0.32 -8.05 -4.90
CA THR A 22 0.12 -6.59 -4.81
C THR A 22 -1.37 -6.23 -4.67
N SER A 23 -1.67 -5.00 -4.21
CA SER A 23 -3.03 -4.45 -4.10
C SER A 23 -3.84 -4.65 -5.39
N SER A 24 -3.22 -4.42 -6.55
CA SER A 24 -3.86 -4.65 -7.85
C SER A 24 -4.26 -6.11 -8.10
N SER A 25 -3.38 -7.06 -7.73
CA SER A 25 -3.65 -8.50 -7.87
C SER A 25 -4.71 -8.94 -6.86
N LEU A 26 -4.65 -8.46 -5.62
CA LEU A 26 -5.66 -8.71 -4.60
C LEU A 26 -7.05 -8.22 -5.02
N THR A 27 -7.12 -7.03 -5.62
CA THR A 27 -8.37 -6.49 -6.17
C THR A 27 -8.92 -7.39 -7.28
N ALA A 28 -8.06 -7.91 -8.16
CA ALA A 28 -8.48 -8.83 -9.22
C ALA A 28 -9.03 -10.15 -8.67
N VAL A 29 -8.42 -10.72 -7.62
CA VAL A 29 -8.94 -11.93 -6.95
C VAL A 29 -10.27 -11.67 -6.26
N SER A 30 -10.36 -10.56 -5.51
CA SER A 30 -11.61 -10.16 -4.84
C SER A 30 -12.72 -10.00 -5.87
N ARG A 31 -12.43 -9.36 -7.01
CA ARG A 31 -13.38 -9.19 -8.10
C ARG A 31 -13.82 -10.52 -8.72
N ALA A 32 -12.89 -11.46 -8.88
CA ALA A 32 -13.24 -12.79 -9.40
C ALA A 32 -14.19 -13.54 -8.47
N ILE A 33 -14.01 -13.44 -7.15
CA ILE A 33 -14.90 -14.05 -6.15
C ILE A 33 -16.26 -13.34 -6.13
N GLU A 34 -16.28 -12.02 -6.22
CA GLU A 34 -17.52 -11.24 -6.31
C GLU A 34 -18.34 -11.62 -7.56
N GLU A 35 -17.70 -11.72 -8.74
CA GLU A 35 -18.37 -12.13 -9.97
C GLU A 35 -18.81 -13.59 -9.92
N TRP A 36 -18.00 -14.47 -9.33
CA TRP A 36 -18.36 -15.85 -9.07
C TRP A 36 -19.65 -15.94 -8.22
N ALA A 37 -19.77 -15.12 -7.18
CA ALA A 37 -20.94 -15.06 -6.31
C ALA A 37 -22.21 -14.51 -6.99
N LEU A 38 -22.04 -13.67 -8.01
CA LEU A 38 -23.14 -13.11 -8.80
C LEU A 38 -23.59 -14.06 -9.93
N ALA A 39 -22.77 -15.03 -10.30
CA ALA A 39 -22.99 -15.94 -11.41
C ALA A 39 -23.65 -17.28 -11.04
N THR A 40 -24.11 -17.45 -9.79
CA THR A 40 -24.73 -18.69 -9.28
C THR A 40 -26.25 -18.55 -9.08
N PRO A 41 -27.07 -18.62 -10.16
CA PRO A 41 -28.53 -18.52 -10.04
C PRO A 41 -29.17 -19.69 -9.26
N ASP A 42 -28.58 -20.88 -9.33
CA ASP A 42 -29.10 -22.11 -8.69
C ASP A 42 -28.65 -22.28 -7.22
N ASP A 43 -27.67 -21.49 -6.78
CA ASP A 43 -27.15 -21.47 -5.41
C ASP A 43 -26.81 -20.02 -5.00
N PRO A 44 -27.82 -19.17 -4.78
CA PRO A 44 -27.59 -17.78 -4.41
C PRO A 44 -26.84 -17.70 -3.07
N PRO A 45 -25.99 -16.67 -2.86
CA PRO A 45 -25.26 -16.51 -1.61
C PRO A 45 -26.19 -16.44 -0.40
N LEU A 46 -25.94 -17.24 0.63
CA LEU A 46 -26.58 -17.08 1.92
C LEU A 46 -25.99 -15.89 2.66
N MET A 47 -24.66 -15.81 2.66
CA MET A 47 -23.92 -14.76 3.33
C MET A 47 -22.70 -14.31 2.53
N VAL A 48 -22.50 -13.00 2.49
CA VAL A 48 -21.28 -12.37 1.99
C VAL A 48 -20.72 -11.49 3.10
N VAL A 49 -19.45 -11.69 3.45
CA VAL A 49 -18.74 -10.82 4.41
C VAL A 49 -17.49 -10.30 3.72
N ALA A 50 -17.36 -8.97 3.68
CA ALA A 50 -16.17 -8.32 3.16
C ALA A 50 -15.55 -7.37 4.16
N LEU A 51 -14.26 -7.55 4.42
CA LEU A 51 -13.45 -6.64 5.22
C LEU A 51 -12.63 -5.76 4.28
N PHE A 52 -12.78 -4.45 4.46
CA PHE A 52 -11.94 -3.43 3.84
C PHE A 52 -11.13 -2.75 4.94
N GLN A 53 -9.93 -2.30 4.61
CA GLN A 53 -9.09 -1.64 5.60
C GLN A 53 -9.62 -0.24 5.96
N ARG A 54 -10.23 0.46 4.99
CA ARG A 54 -10.73 1.86 5.12
C ARG A 54 -11.93 2.12 4.19
N PRO A 55 -12.79 3.10 4.51
CA PRO A 55 -13.96 3.45 3.70
C PRO A 55 -13.67 3.73 2.21
N PRO A 56 -12.59 4.43 1.81
CA PRO A 56 -12.31 4.69 0.40
C PRO A 56 -12.13 3.43 -0.46
N TYR A 57 -11.72 2.30 0.13
CA TYR A 57 -11.62 1.04 -0.59
C TYR A 57 -12.99 0.39 -0.80
N PHE A 58 -13.87 0.45 0.21
CA PHE A 58 -15.26 0.01 0.06
C PHE A 58 -15.99 0.84 -0.99
N VAL A 59 -15.84 2.17 -0.98
CA VAL A 59 -16.52 3.08 -1.93
C VAL A 59 -16.24 2.69 -3.39
N ARG A 60 -15.03 2.22 -3.72
CA ARG A 60 -14.68 1.75 -5.08
C ARG A 60 -15.48 0.50 -5.48
N ALA A 61 -15.83 -0.35 -4.52
CA ALA A 61 -16.57 -1.59 -4.73
C ALA A 61 -18.07 -1.49 -4.40
N ALA A 62 -18.56 -0.36 -3.86
CA ALA A 62 -19.91 -0.25 -3.30
C ALA A 62 -21.03 -0.69 -4.27
N HIS A 63 -20.88 -0.40 -5.56
CA HIS A 63 -21.81 -0.80 -6.60
C HIS A 63 -21.96 -2.33 -6.73
N VAL A 64 -20.90 -3.08 -6.47
CA VAL A 64 -20.89 -4.55 -6.47
C VAL A 64 -21.62 -5.08 -5.26
N TYR A 65 -21.30 -4.54 -4.08
CA TYR A 65 -21.92 -4.96 -2.83
C TYR A 65 -23.40 -4.61 -2.78
N ALA A 66 -23.82 -3.52 -3.44
CA ALA A 66 -25.23 -3.21 -3.65
C ALA A 66 -25.96 -4.24 -4.52
N ARG A 67 -25.26 -4.92 -5.44
CA ARG A 67 -25.84 -6.04 -6.22
C ARG A 67 -25.88 -7.31 -5.39
N LEU A 68 -24.79 -7.62 -4.68
CA LEU A 68 -24.72 -8.79 -3.79
C LEU A 68 -25.80 -8.73 -2.71
N ALA A 69 -26.01 -7.58 -2.06
CA ALA A 69 -27.03 -7.38 -1.04
C ALA A 69 -28.47 -7.64 -1.55
N ARG A 70 -28.73 -7.46 -2.85
CA ARG A 70 -30.04 -7.75 -3.45
C ARG A 70 -30.27 -9.24 -3.74
N MET A 71 -29.21 -10.03 -3.84
CA MET A 71 -29.26 -11.45 -4.18
C MET A 71 -28.95 -12.36 -2.99
N SER A 72 -28.22 -11.83 -2.00
CA SER A 72 -27.80 -12.58 -0.82
C SER A 72 -28.83 -12.48 0.30
N GLY A 73 -28.90 -13.49 1.17
CA GLY A 73 -29.63 -13.36 2.44
C GLY A 73 -29.05 -12.26 3.34
N VAL A 74 -27.72 -12.24 3.49
CA VAL A 74 -27.00 -11.26 4.31
C VAL A 74 -25.73 -10.81 3.58
N THR A 75 -25.53 -9.49 3.43
CA THR A 75 -24.23 -8.94 3.01
C THR A 75 -23.71 -7.98 4.08
N VAL A 76 -22.44 -8.17 4.47
CA VAL A 76 -21.73 -7.36 5.47
C VAL A 76 -20.52 -6.70 4.82
N ALA A 77 -20.33 -5.41 5.08
CA ALA A 77 -19.08 -4.71 4.83
C ALA A 77 -18.51 -4.20 6.17
N ALA A 78 -17.29 -4.61 6.50
CA ALA A 78 -16.59 -4.21 7.70
C ALA A 78 -15.36 -3.36 7.37
N PHE A 79 -15.15 -2.25 8.06
CA PHE A 79 -13.94 -1.43 7.91
C PHE A 79 -13.70 -0.48 9.08
N ALA A 80 -12.47 0.04 9.19
CA ALA A 80 -12.12 1.04 10.20
C ALA A 80 -12.58 2.44 9.79
N GLY A 81 -13.59 2.95 10.49
CA GLY A 81 -14.17 4.27 10.27
C GLY A 81 -15.70 4.24 10.22
N ASP A 82 -16.29 5.40 10.02
CA ASP A 82 -17.75 5.52 9.84
C ASP A 82 -18.15 5.10 8.42
N ALA A 83 -19.41 4.67 8.29
CA ALA A 83 -19.98 4.39 6.98
C ALA A 83 -19.96 5.66 6.10
N PRO A 84 -19.66 5.53 4.79
CA PRO A 84 -19.81 6.66 3.88
C PRO A 84 -21.26 7.12 3.83
N SER A 85 -21.49 8.40 3.50
CA SER A 85 -22.82 9.00 3.43
C SER A 85 -23.77 8.26 2.47
N SER A 86 -23.25 7.73 1.37
CA SER A 86 -23.99 6.91 0.41
C SER A 86 -23.72 5.42 0.63
N PHE A 87 -24.21 4.86 1.74
CA PHE A 87 -24.09 3.41 2.02
C PHE A 87 -25.26 2.63 1.37
N PRO A 88 -25.01 1.53 0.62
CA PRO A 88 -26.07 0.78 -0.03
C PRO A 88 -27.12 0.21 0.94
N GLU A 89 -28.39 0.27 0.55
CA GLU A 89 -29.49 -0.38 1.27
C GLU A 89 -29.31 -1.91 1.29
N GLY A 90 -29.78 -2.55 2.36
CA GLY A 90 -29.67 -4.00 2.58
C GLY A 90 -28.28 -4.48 2.97
N LEU A 91 -27.28 -3.60 3.01
CA LEU A 91 -25.93 -3.90 3.46
C LEU A 91 -25.79 -3.61 4.95
N VAL A 92 -25.09 -4.48 5.69
CA VAL A 92 -24.77 -4.26 7.10
C VAL A 92 -23.35 -3.71 7.22
N HIS A 93 -23.21 -2.54 7.82
CA HIS A 93 -21.91 -1.98 8.17
C HIS A 93 -21.45 -2.49 9.53
N VAL A 94 -20.25 -3.07 9.59
CA VAL A 94 -19.56 -3.38 10.85
C VAL A 94 -18.35 -2.47 11.02
N ARG A 95 -18.43 -1.55 11.97
CA ARG A 95 -17.31 -0.67 12.31
C ARG A 95 -16.22 -1.45 13.05
N LEU A 96 -14.99 -1.30 12.58
CA LEU A 96 -13.78 -1.76 13.26
C LEU A 96 -13.09 -0.60 13.98
N ALA A 97 -12.54 -0.83 15.17
CA ALA A 97 -11.63 0.09 15.84
C ALA A 97 -10.21 -0.02 15.25
N ASP A 98 -9.45 1.08 15.24
CA ASP A 98 -8.13 1.17 14.59
C ASP A 98 -7.07 0.20 15.15
N ASP A 99 -7.24 -0.26 16.39
CA ASP A 99 -6.38 -1.21 17.08
C ASP A 99 -6.81 -2.67 16.88
N GLU A 100 -7.98 -2.93 16.27
CA GLU A 100 -8.40 -4.29 15.96
C GLU A 100 -7.50 -4.93 14.89
N PRO A 101 -7.04 -6.18 15.07
CA PRO A 101 -6.20 -6.87 14.08
C PRO A 101 -6.82 -6.94 12.68
N LEU A 102 -8.16 -6.98 12.61
CA LEU A 102 -8.93 -7.06 11.36
C LEU A 102 -8.78 -5.80 10.48
N VAL A 103 -8.34 -4.66 11.02
CA VAL A 103 -8.11 -3.43 10.21
C VAL A 103 -6.98 -3.61 9.19
N ARG A 104 -6.05 -4.52 9.46
CA ARG A 104 -4.97 -4.87 8.53
C ARG A 104 -5.35 -5.97 7.55
N GLU A 105 -6.55 -6.52 7.70
CA GLU A 105 -7.06 -7.56 6.84
C GLU A 105 -7.90 -6.97 5.70
N TRP A 106 -7.75 -7.56 4.52
CA TRP A 106 -8.67 -7.46 3.42
C TRP A 106 -9.22 -8.86 3.16
N SER A 107 -10.52 -9.05 3.23
CA SER A 107 -11.11 -10.34 2.90
C SER A 107 -12.47 -10.22 2.23
N VAL A 108 -12.80 -11.20 1.40
CA VAL A 108 -14.12 -11.38 0.83
C VAL A 108 -14.46 -12.86 0.98
N THR A 109 -15.51 -13.16 1.71
CA THR A 109 -15.96 -14.52 1.98
C THR A 109 -17.42 -14.64 1.58
N VAL A 110 -17.72 -15.64 0.76
CA VAL A 110 -19.04 -15.92 0.21
C VAL A 110 -19.41 -17.35 0.59
N LEU A 111 -20.57 -17.52 1.21
CA LEU A 111 -21.13 -18.83 1.56
C LEU A 111 -22.49 -18.99 0.88
N GLY A 112 -22.60 -19.97 -0.02
CA GLY A 112 -23.85 -20.49 -0.56
C GLY A 112 -24.30 -21.75 0.19
N ARG A 113 -25.37 -22.41 -0.29
CA ARG A 113 -25.82 -23.68 0.29
C ARG A 113 -24.84 -24.80 -0.05
N ARG A 114 -24.41 -24.87 -1.31
CA ARG A 114 -23.56 -25.96 -1.86
C ARG A 114 -22.20 -25.47 -2.35
N SER A 115 -22.01 -24.17 -2.40
CA SER A 115 -20.80 -23.52 -2.91
C SER A 115 -20.24 -22.52 -1.88
N GLY A 116 -18.96 -22.19 -2.01
CA GLY A 116 -18.36 -21.11 -1.24
C GLY A 116 -17.03 -20.67 -1.83
N ALA A 117 -16.65 -19.43 -1.57
CA ALA A 117 -15.37 -18.89 -1.99
C ALA A 117 -14.87 -17.88 -0.96
N THR A 118 -13.55 -17.76 -0.85
CA THR A 118 -12.94 -16.80 0.05
C THR A 118 -11.60 -16.30 -0.47
N VAL A 119 -11.29 -15.03 -0.23
CA VAL A 119 -9.95 -14.48 -0.25
C VAL A 119 -9.69 -13.80 1.07
N VAL A 120 -8.52 -14.04 1.65
CA VAL A 120 -8.05 -13.39 2.87
C VAL A 120 -6.63 -12.92 2.64
N ALA A 121 -6.39 -11.65 2.91
CA ALA A 121 -5.12 -11.00 2.70
C ALA A 121 -4.75 -10.10 3.87
N HIS A 122 -3.51 -10.20 4.32
CA HIS A 122 -2.97 -9.36 5.38
C HIS A 122 -1.93 -8.40 4.81
N ASP A 123 -2.08 -7.13 5.12
CA ASP A 123 -1.18 -6.06 4.66
C ASP A 123 0.22 -6.23 5.26
N LEU A 124 1.22 -6.38 4.40
CA LEU A 124 2.62 -6.50 4.79
C LEU A 124 3.26 -5.15 5.13
N GLU A 125 2.56 -4.04 4.87
CA GLU A 125 3.08 -2.68 5.00
C GLU A 125 4.39 -2.48 4.24
N ARG A 126 4.48 -3.11 3.07
CA ARG A 126 5.60 -3.03 2.15
C ARG A 126 5.10 -2.65 0.77
N VAL A 127 6.03 -2.16 -0.06
CA VAL A 127 5.74 -1.70 -1.40
C VAL A 127 6.67 -2.41 -2.38
N ASP A 128 6.10 -2.98 -3.45
CA ASP A 128 6.83 -3.49 -4.60
C ASP A 128 7.56 -2.33 -5.29
N GLY A 129 8.90 -2.38 -5.29
CA GLY A 129 9.73 -1.31 -5.84
C GLY A 129 9.52 -1.03 -7.33
N SER A 130 9.00 -2.00 -8.07
CA SER A 130 8.66 -1.85 -9.48
C SER A 130 7.33 -1.13 -9.73
N ALA A 131 6.53 -0.86 -8.69
CA ALA A 131 5.21 -0.25 -8.87
C ALA A 131 5.28 1.26 -9.16
N ARG A 132 4.42 1.70 -10.09
CA ARG A 132 4.32 3.11 -10.50
C ARG A 132 3.55 4.03 -9.55
N SER A 133 2.93 3.48 -8.51
CA SER A 133 2.28 4.26 -7.44
C SER A 133 2.41 3.52 -6.12
N LEU A 134 2.37 4.28 -5.02
CA LEU A 134 2.42 3.76 -3.67
C LEU A 134 1.30 2.76 -3.42
N GLU A 135 0.06 3.10 -3.78
CA GLU A 135 -1.11 2.24 -3.55
C GLU A 135 -1.04 0.94 -4.34
N ARG A 136 -0.76 1.00 -5.65
CA ARG A 136 -0.69 -0.22 -6.50
C ARG A 136 0.44 -1.15 -6.08
N GLY A 137 1.51 -0.59 -5.51
CA GLY A 137 2.68 -1.34 -5.05
C GLY A 137 2.51 -2.01 -3.69
N ARG A 138 1.50 -1.65 -2.89
CA ARG A 138 1.27 -2.28 -1.58
C ARG A 138 1.21 -3.79 -1.70
N THR A 139 1.92 -4.50 -0.84
CA THR A 139 1.99 -5.95 -0.85
C THR A 139 1.24 -6.58 0.31
N PHE A 140 0.67 -7.75 0.05
CA PHE A 140 -0.15 -8.49 0.99
C PHE A 140 0.27 -9.96 0.96
N THR A 141 0.18 -10.63 2.10
CA THR A 141 0.13 -12.09 2.14
C THR A 141 -1.31 -12.50 1.94
N ALA A 142 -1.64 -13.13 0.81
CA ALA A 142 -2.99 -13.52 0.44
C ALA A 142 -3.13 -15.04 0.28
N ARG A 143 -4.29 -15.55 0.68
CA ARG A 143 -4.79 -16.89 0.39
C ARG A 143 -6.18 -16.77 -0.22
N TRP A 144 -6.53 -17.66 -1.13
CA TRP A 144 -7.87 -17.73 -1.68
C TRP A 144 -8.27 -19.16 -1.98
N SER A 145 -9.57 -19.39 -2.03
CA SER A 145 -10.18 -20.69 -2.28
C SER A 145 -11.55 -20.52 -2.92
N PHE A 146 -11.92 -21.48 -3.76
CA PHE A 146 -13.29 -21.64 -4.29
C PHE A 146 -13.99 -22.85 -3.67
N ARG A 147 -13.46 -23.35 -2.54
CA ARG A 147 -14.01 -24.46 -1.77
C ARG A 147 -14.99 -23.94 -0.74
N ARG A 148 -16.10 -24.66 -0.60
CA ARG A 148 -17.11 -24.35 0.41
C ARG A 148 -16.55 -24.54 1.81
N THR A 149 -15.77 -25.59 2.04
CA THR A 149 -15.15 -25.86 3.36
C THR A 149 -14.26 -24.70 3.83
N ALA A 150 -13.49 -24.12 2.91
CA ALA A 150 -12.64 -22.96 3.20
C ALA A 150 -13.46 -21.71 3.54
N ALA A 151 -14.57 -21.46 2.82
CA ALA A 151 -15.47 -20.36 3.14
C ALA A 151 -16.17 -20.54 4.50
N VAL A 152 -16.58 -21.76 4.85
CA VAL A 152 -17.16 -22.09 6.17
C VAL A 152 -16.14 -21.87 7.29
N ALA A 153 -14.92 -22.39 7.13
CA ALA A 153 -13.84 -22.20 8.11
C ALA A 153 -13.55 -20.72 8.33
N GLU A 154 -13.54 -19.94 7.26
CA GLU A 154 -13.32 -18.51 7.30
C GLU A 154 -14.47 -17.76 7.98
N LEU A 155 -15.71 -18.07 7.64
CA LEU A 155 -16.87 -17.43 8.26
C LEU A 155 -16.97 -17.75 9.77
N ARG A 156 -16.59 -18.96 10.20
CA ARG A 156 -16.46 -19.31 11.63
C ARG A 156 -15.41 -18.46 12.33
N ARG A 157 -14.24 -18.23 11.70
CA ARG A 157 -13.20 -17.33 12.21
C ARG A 157 -13.71 -15.90 12.38
N LEU A 158 -14.38 -15.36 11.36
CA LEU A 158 -14.94 -14.01 11.40
C LEU A 158 -16.03 -13.89 12.47
N ARG A 159 -16.86 -14.92 12.66
CA ARG A 159 -17.88 -14.94 13.72
C ARG A 159 -17.27 -14.94 15.12
N ALA A 160 -16.19 -15.69 15.33
CA ALA A 160 -15.44 -15.65 16.58
C ALA A 160 -14.84 -14.26 16.85
N ALA A 161 -14.32 -13.59 15.82
CA ALA A 161 -13.66 -12.29 15.97
C ALA A 161 -14.64 -11.10 16.09
N LEU A 162 -15.73 -11.11 15.33
CA LEU A 162 -16.70 -10.01 15.28
C LEU A 162 -17.85 -10.19 16.27
N GLY A 163 -18.09 -11.43 16.74
CA GLY A 163 -19.13 -11.75 17.71
C GLY A 163 -20.52 -11.37 17.22
N THR A 164 -21.30 -10.71 18.08
CA THR A 164 -22.66 -10.26 17.79
C THR A 164 -22.75 -9.17 16.73
N ARG A 165 -21.61 -8.58 16.30
CA ARG A 165 -21.58 -7.62 15.20
C ARG A 165 -21.88 -8.25 13.85
N LEU A 166 -21.65 -9.57 13.70
CA LEU A 166 -22.09 -10.29 12.51
C LEU A 166 -23.54 -10.77 12.70
N PRO A 167 -24.47 -10.35 11.83
CA PRO A 167 -25.84 -10.85 11.87
C PRO A 167 -25.85 -12.36 11.63
N GLY A 168 -26.64 -13.07 12.45
CA GLY A 168 -26.92 -14.49 12.30
C GLY A 168 -28.31 -14.72 11.72
N ASP A 169 -28.46 -15.86 11.06
CA ASP A 169 -29.75 -16.43 10.66
C ASP A 169 -29.65 -17.96 10.76
N THR A 170 -30.74 -18.61 11.13
CA THR A 170 -30.92 -20.06 11.13
C THR A 170 -30.48 -20.74 9.83
N ALA A 171 -30.64 -20.09 8.67
CA ALA A 171 -30.18 -20.63 7.39
C ALA A 171 -28.65 -20.61 7.27
N ILE A 172 -28.01 -19.56 7.77
CA ILE A 172 -26.55 -19.41 7.81
C ILE A 172 -25.98 -20.40 8.82
N ASP A 173 -26.60 -20.54 10.00
CA ASP A 173 -26.16 -21.48 11.04
C ASP A 173 -26.21 -22.93 10.54
N ARG A 174 -27.33 -23.32 9.91
CA ARG A 174 -27.46 -24.63 9.27
C ARG A 174 -26.41 -24.86 8.17
N ALA A 175 -26.13 -23.84 7.36
CA ALA A 175 -25.12 -23.95 6.32
C ALA A 175 -23.70 -24.09 6.91
N LEU A 176 -23.42 -23.40 8.01
CA LEU A 176 -22.15 -23.53 8.71
C LEU A 176 -21.98 -24.90 9.35
N ASP A 177 -23.05 -25.55 9.80
CA ASP A 177 -22.99 -26.88 10.44
C ASP A 177 -23.04 -28.04 9.44
N ALA A 178 -23.44 -27.78 8.19
CA ALA A 178 -23.53 -28.79 7.14
C ALA A 178 -22.14 -29.30 6.70
N ASP A 179 -22.00 -30.62 6.67
CA ASP A 179 -20.83 -31.33 6.14
C ASP A 179 -21.02 -31.61 4.64
N GLU A 180 -20.66 -30.62 3.82
CA GLU A 180 -20.75 -30.69 2.36
C GLU A 180 -19.33 -30.85 1.78
N PRO A 181 -19.02 -31.96 1.10
CA PRO A 181 -17.68 -32.19 0.58
C PRO A 181 -17.38 -31.27 -0.60
N ASP A 182 -16.12 -30.79 -0.67
CA ASP A 182 -15.68 -29.96 -1.78
C ASP A 182 -15.70 -30.72 -3.12
N SER A 183 -15.97 -29.98 -4.18
CA SER A 183 -15.99 -30.54 -5.53
C SER A 183 -14.59 -30.57 -6.14
N GLY A 184 -14.34 -31.54 -7.05
CA GLY A 184 -13.12 -31.54 -7.86
C GLY A 184 -13.02 -30.33 -8.79
N ALA A 185 -14.14 -29.64 -9.09
CA ALA A 185 -14.13 -28.42 -9.90
C ALA A 185 -13.53 -27.23 -9.14
N ASP A 186 -13.77 -27.15 -7.83
CA ASP A 186 -13.29 -26.06 -6.96
C ASP A 186 -11.76 -26.02 -6.97
N ARG A 187 -11.12 -27.19 -6.84
CA ARG A 187 -9.64 -27.31 -6.89
C ARG A 187 -9.06 -26.92 -8.25
N ARG A 188 -9.77 -27.22 -9.35
CA ARG A 188 -9.34 -26.82 -10.71
C ARG A 188 -9.44 -25.31 -10.90
N GLN A 189 -10.49 -24.68 -10.37
CA GLN A 189 -10.65 -23.22 -10.40
C GLN A 189 -9.54 -22.52 -9.61
N GLU A 190 -9.19 -23.01 -8.42
CA GLU A 190 -8.07 -22.50 -7.63
C GLU A 190 -6.73 -22.56 -8.39
N ALA A 191 -6.44 -23.71 -9.00
CA ALA A 191 -5.20 -23.92 -9.76
C ALA A 191 -5.14 -23.02 -11.00
N ALA A 192 -6.24 -22.93 -11.76
CA ALA A 192 -6.32 -22.06 -12.93
C ALA A 192 -6.15 -20.58 -12.55
N MET A 193 -6.83 -20.12 -11.49
CA MET A 193 -6.73 -18.76 -10.98
C MET A 193 -5.29 -18.42 -10.58
N ALA A 194 -4.58 -19.35 -9.92
CA ALA A 194 -3.19 -19.14 -9.54
C ALA A 194 -2.28 -18.86 -10.74
N VAL A 195 -2.39 -19.67 -11.81
CA VAL A 195 -1.60 -19.47 -13.04
C VAL A 195 -1.90 -18.12 -13.69
N VAL A 196 -3.18 -17.75 -13.77
CA VAL A 196 -3.61 -16.47 -14.36
C VAL A 196 -3.05 -15.28 -13.58
N LEU A 197 -3.14 -15.31 -12.24
CA LEU A 197 -2.64 -14.22 -11.39
C LEU A 197 -1.13 -14.08 -11.46
N ASP A 198 -0.38 -15.18 -11.47
CA ASP A 198 1.08 -15.15 -11.61
C ASP A 198 1.47 -14.53 -12.96
N ARG A 199 0.74 -14.88 -14.03
CA ARG A 199 0.97 -14.29 -15.34
C ARG A 199 0.66 -12.80 -15.34
N LEU A 200 -0.49 -12.38 -14.82
CA LEU A 200 -0.88 -10.96 -14.72
C LEU A 200 0.11 -10.15 -13.89
N ALA A 201 0.55 -10.68 -12.76
CA ALA A 201 1.56 -10.04 -11.91
C ALA A 201 2.90 -9.90 -12.66
N SER A 202 3.33 -10.92 -13.41
CA SER A 202 4.56 -10.87 -14.20
C SER A 202 4.49 -9.83 -15.33
N GLN A 203 3.37 -9.75 -16.05
CA GLN A 203 3.17 -8.79 -17.13
C GLN A 203 3.10 -7.36 -16.58
N ARG A 204 2.37 -7.16 -15.47
CA ARG A 204 2.32 -5.86 -14.78
C ARG A 204 3.72 -5.38 -14.43
N ARG A 205 4.54 -6.21 -13.77
CA ARG A 205 5.90 -5.82 -13.39
C ARG A 205 6.77 -5.45 -14.60
N ARG A 206 6.61 -6.13 -15.73
CA ARG A 206 7.32 -5.80 -16.98
C ARG A 206 6.85 -4.47 -17.55
N ALA A 207 5.54 -4.26 -17.64
CA ALA A 207 4.97 -3.02 -18.13
C ALA A 207 5.34 -1.81 -17.26
N ASP A 208 5.24 -1.96 -15.93
CA ASP A 208 5.58 -0.90 -14.98
C ASP A 208 7.08 -0.52 -15.07
N ARG A 209 7.97 -1.50 -15.26
CA ARG A 209 9.40 -1.23 -15.49
C ARG A 209 9.66 -0.52 -16.81
N ALA A 210 9.11 -1.02 -17.92
CA ALA A 210 9.29 -0.41 -19.23
C ALA A 210 8.77 1.05 -19.26
N LEU A 211 7.63 1.32 -18.63
CA LEU A 211 7.12 2.68 -18.48
C LEU A 211 7.99 3.55 -17.59
N SER A 212 8.56 3.01 -16.51
CA SER A 212 9.48 3.77 -15.65
C SER A 212 10.78 4.10 -16.38
N GLU A 213 11.31 3.17 -17.19
CA GLU A 213 12.48 3.42 -18.05
C GLU A 213 12.20 4.53 -19.08
N LEU A 214 10.99 4.57 -19.64
CA LEU A 214 10.56 5.65 -20.53
C LEU A 214 10.43 6.99 -19.80
N ASP A 215 9.83 7.03 -18.61
CA ASP A 215 9.74 8.23 -17.77
C ASP A 215 11.13 8.74 -17.34
N ASP A 216 12.09 7.84 -17.17
CA ASP A 216 13.48 8.16 -16.83
C ASP A 216 14.24 8.72 -18.05
N ALA A 217 13.93 8.26 -19.26
CA ALA A 217 14.55 8.70 -20.50
C ALA A 217 14.00 10.05 -21.02
N VAL A 218 12.74 10.37 -20.71
CA VAL A 218 12.11 11.62 -21.16
C VAL A 218 12.32 12.72 -20.11
N ALA A 219 13.11 13.75 -20.45
CA ALA A 219 13.09 15.00 -19.71
C ALA A 219 11.68 15.62 -19.83
N GLY A 220 10.98 15.79 -18.70
CA GLY A 220 9.60 16.24 -18.69
C GLY A 220 9.25 17.05 -17.44
N ALA A 221 7.99 17.51 -17.35
CA ALA A 221 7.49 18.37 -16.27
C ALA A 221 7.66 17.80 -14.85
N GLU A 222 7.91 16.50 -14.75
CA GLU A 222 8.04 15.81 -13.47
C GLU A 222 9.47 15.56 -13.01
N ARG A 223 10.47 15.96 -13.79
CA ARG A 223 11.89 15.90 -13.39
C ARG A 223 12.46 17.30 -13.31
N ASP A 224 13.18 17.57 -12.22
CA ASP A 224 13.86 18.83 -12.05
C ASP A 224 15.12 18.87 -12.92
N PRO A 225 15.26 19.85 -13.83
CA PRO A 225 16.35 19.88 -14.81
C PRO A 225 17.73 20.12 -14.20
N GLN A 226 17.81 20.65 -12.98
CA GLN A 226 19.10 20.94 -12.33
C GLN A 226 19.64 19.74 -11.54
N SER A 227 18.78 18.96 -10.87
CA SER A 227 19.20 17.81 -10.05
C SER A 227 18.94 16.45 -10.71
N GLY A 228 18.09 16.41 -11.73
CA GLY A 228 17.56 15.20 -12.35
C GLY A 228 16.64 14.39 -11.43
N LEU A 229 16.23 14.93 -10.29
CA LEU A 229 15.33 14.26 -9.34
C LEU A 229 13.86 14.41 -9.77
N PRO A 230 12.99 13.46 -9.41
CA PRO A 230 11.55 13.65 -9.47
C PRO A 230 11.11 14.91 -8.71
N THR A 231 10.08 15.57 -9.22
CA THR A 231 9.50 16.80 -8.63
C THR A 231 8.30 16.50 -7.74
N ARG A 232 7.76 17.54 -7.10
CA ARG A 232 6.49 17.46 -6.37
C ARG A 232 5.34 16.88 -7.19
N ALA A 233 5.26 17.20 -8.50
CA ALA A 233 4.22 16.65 -9.38
C ALA A 233 4.28 15.12 -9.48
N PHE A 234 5.49 14.56 -9.61
CA PHE A 234 5.70 13.11 -9.55
C PHE A 234 5.20 12.54 -8.21
N LEU A 235 5.55 13.17 -7.09
CA LEU A 235 5.18 12.71 -5.76
C LEU A 235 3.66 12.67 -5.56
N ASP A 236 2.95 13.71 -6.00
CA ASP A 236 1.49 13.77 -5.89
C ASP A 236 0.83 12.66 -6.71
N ARG A 237 1.27 12.47 -7.95
CA ARG A 237 0.76 11.38 -8.79
C ARG A 237 1.13 9.99 -8.24
N TRP A 238 2.35 9.81 -7.72
CA TRP A 238 2.82 8.54 -7.16
C TRP A 238 2.07 8.15 -5.88
N THR A 239 1.66 9.13 -5.06
CA THR A 239 0.91 8.91 -3.82
C THR A 239 -0.61 8.96 -3.97
N ALA A 240 -1.10 9.38 -5.14
CA ALA A 240 -2.52 9.48 -5.44
C ALA A 240 -3.27 8.17 -5.18
N GLY A 241 -4.47 8.29 -4.61
CA GLY A 241 -5.37 7.15 -4.36
C GLY A 241 -4.98 6.25 -3.19
N SER A 242 -3.89 6.52 -2.47
CA SER A 242 -3.55 5.87 -1.19
C SER A 242 -4.48 6.38 -0.10
N ALA A 243 -5.17 5.48 0.61
CA ALA A 243 -6.06 5.87 1.70
C ALA A 243 -5.26 6.23 2.97
N SER A 244 -5.74 7.23 3.71
CA SER A 244 -5.19 7.55 5.03
C SER A 244 -5.39 6.37 5.99
N GLY A 245 -4.41 6.11 6.85
CA GLY A 245 -4.49 5.09 7.89
C GLY A 245 -4.04 3.68 7.50
N THR A 246 -3.63 3.41 6.26
CA THR A 246 -3.23 2.05 5.82
C THR A 246 -1.74 1.79 5.76
N LEU A 247 -0.99 2.48 4.90
CA LEU A 247 0.44 2.24 4.74
C LEU A 247 1.25 3.29 5.53
N PRO A 248 2.05 2.90 6.54
CA PRO A 248 2.96 3.84 7.19
C PRO A 248 4.07 4.23 6.22
N VAL A 249 4.40 5.51 6.17
CA VAL A 249 5.45 6.03 5.31
C VAL A 249 6.38 6.89 6.15
N GLY A 250 7.67 6.56 6.11
CA GLY A 250 8.72 7.42 6.63
C GLY A 250 9.01 8.56 5.68
N LEU A 251 9.18 9.77 6.22
CA LEU A 251 9.53 10.97 5.49
C LEU A 251 10.76 11.59 6.14
N ALA A 252 11.70 12.06 5.31
CA ALA A 252 12.81 12.88 5.75
C ALA A 252 12.95 14.07 4.79
N LEU A 253 12.61 15.27 5.28
CA LEU A 253 12.68 16.52 4.54
C LEU A 253 13.98 17.23 4.90
N PHE A 254 14.83 17.48 3.92
CA PHE A 254 16.10 18.17 4.04
C PHE A 254 15.97 19.58 3.43
N ARG A 255 16.64 20.56 4.04
CA ARG A 255 16.99 21.84 3.40
C ARG A 255 18.50 21.96 3.37
N VAL A 256 19.05 22.18 2.17
CA VAL A 256 20.47 22.47 1.98
C VAL A 256 20.63 23.98 1.87
N HIS A 257 21.29 24.59 2.86
CA HIS A 257 21.35 26.05 2.97
C HIS A 257 22.31 26.64 1.94
N GLU A 258 22.14 27.94 1.68
CA GLU A 258 23.07 28.78 0.91
C GLU A 258 23.22 28.43 -0.59
N LEU A 259 22.42 27.52 -1.16
CA LEU A 259 22.44 27.21 -2.60
C LEU A 259 22.17 28.46 -3.45
N SER A 260 21.29 29.34 -2.97
CA SER A 260 21.06 30.66 -3.58
C SER A 260 22.31 31.55 -3.65
N LEU A 261 23.21 31.48 -2.66
CA LEU A 261 24.49 32.20 -2.65
C LEU A 261 25.48 31.60 -3.64
N VAL A 262 25.49 30.27 -3.79
CA VAL A 262 26.30 29.58 -4.81
C VAL A 262 25.95 30.09 -6.19
N ARG A 263 24.66 30.15 -6.51
CA ARG A 263 24.20 30.69 -7.79
C ARG A 263 24.63 32.13 -7.98
N ALA A 264 24.51 32.97 -6.95
CA ALA A 264 24.86 34.38 -7.03
C ALA A 264 26.36 34.62 -7.25
N ARG A 265 27.22 33.80 -6.63
CA ARG A 265 28.68 33.96 -6.68
C ARG A 265 29.36 33.20 -7.83
N HIS A 266 28.85 32.02 -8.17
CA HIS A 266 29.50 31.06 -9.05
C HIS A 266 28.65 30.67 -10.27
N GLY A 267 27.44 31.22 -10.39
CA GLY A 267 26.56 31.02 -11.53
C GLY A 267 25.76 29.72 -11.49
N VAL A 268 24.94 29.53 -12.52
CA VAL A 268 23.96 28.43 -12.61
C VAL A 268 24.61 27.06 -12.76
N LEU A 269 25.78 26.98 -13.42
CA LEU A 269 26.50 25.72 -13.61
C LEU A 269 27.04 25.17 -12.29
N ALA A 270 27.60 26.04 -11.44
CA ALA A 270 28.06 25.65 -10.11
C ALA A 270 26.89 25.25 -9.19
N GLU A 271 25.77 25.99 -9.21
CA GLU A 271 24.54 25.60 -8.50
C GLU A 271 24.09 24.20 -8.94
N ARG A 272 24.08 23.95 -10.25
CA ARG A 272 23.70 22.65 -10.82
C ARG A 272 24.62 21.53 -10.37
N GLU A 273 25.93 21.70 -10.41
CA GLU A 273 26.91 20.70 -9.98
C GLU A 273 26.69 20.28 -8.52
N VAL A 274 26.45 21.26 -7.64
CA VAL A 274 26.15 21.02 -6.22
C VAL A 274 24.83 20.29 -6.05
N LEU A 275 23.78 20.69 -6.78
CA LEU A 275 22.48 20.01 -6.77
C LEU A 275 22.57 18.55 -7.25
N GLU A 276 23.36 18.28 -8.29
CA GLU A 276 23.63 16.94 -8.77
C GLU A 276 24.42 16.11 -7.75
N ALA A 277 25.34 16.74 -6.99
CA ALA A 277 26.08 16.09 -5.91
C ALA A 277 25.18 15.73 -4.72
N VAL A 278 24.33 16.66 -4.26
CA VAL A 278 23.32 16.40 -3.22
C VAL A 278 22.37 15.29 -3.67
N ALA A 279 21.88 15.34 -4.90
CA ALA A 279 21.02 14.31 -5.46
C ALA A 279 21.70 12.93 -5.48
N ARG A 280 23.01 12.88 -5.77
CA ARG A 280 23.80 11.63 -5.76
C ARG A 280 23.91 11.05 -4.34
N VAL A 281 24.19 11.89 -3.35
CA VAL A 281 24.21 11.47 -1.93
C VAL A 281 22.86 10.88 -1.55
N LEU A 282 21.77 11.64 -1.74
CA LEU A 282 20.43 11.19 -1.35
C LEU A 282 19.96 9.93 -2.10
N ARG A 283 20.35 9.75 -3.37
CA ARG A 283 20.09 8.51 -4.12
C ARG A 283 20.77 7.28 -3.49
N GLY A 284 21.90 7.45 -2.81
CA GLY A 284 22.56 6.37 -2.07
C GLY A 284 21.74 5.84 -0.88
N TYR A 285 20.75 6.61 -0.42
CA TYR A 285 19.88 6.28 0.70
C TYR A 285 18.50 5.75 0.30
N VAL A 286 18.23 5.51 -0.99
CA VAL A 286 16.95 4.95 -1.46
C VAL A 286 17.16 3.55 -2.05
N VAL A 287 16.25 2.62 -1.74
CA VAL A 287 16.25 1.26 -2.30
C VAL A 287 14.84 0.82 -2.68
N GLY A 288 14.70 0.13 -3.80
CA GLY A 288 13.42 -0.47 -4.23
C GLY A 288 12.29 0.57 -4.37
N ALA A 289 11.34 0.57 -3.44
CA ALA A 289 10.16 1.43 -3.45
C ALA A 289 10.39 2.84 -2.89
N ASP A 290 11.56 3.08 -2.28
CA ASP A 290 11.92 4.39 -1.75
C ASP A 290 12.05 5.42 -2.88
N ARG A 291 11.75 6.68 -2.58
CA ARG A 291 11.84 7.78 -3.54
C ARG A 291 12.60 8.96 -2.92
N VAL A 292 13.40 9.61 -3.74
CA VAL A 292 13.96 10.94 -3.45
C VAL A 292 13.28 11.93 -4.40
N VAL A 293 12.83 13.06 -3.88
CA VAL A 293 12.04 14.04 -4.61
C VAL A 293 12.58 15.44 -4.30
N ARG A 294 12.78 16.27 -5.31
CA ARG A 294 12.99 17.71 -5.12
C ARG A 294 11.64 18.38 -4.98
N VAL A 295 11.36 18.90 -3.78
CA VAL A 295 10.04 19.44 -3.42
C VAL A 295 10.03 20.96 -3.32
N GLY A 296 11.20 21.57 -3.27
CA GLY A 296 11.39 23.02 -3.29
C GLY A 296 12.69 23.40 -3.98
N ARG A 297 13.11 24.65 -3.80
CA ARG A 297 14.35 25.15 -4.40
C ARG A 297 15.57 24.57 -3.68
N GLU A 298 15.52 24.54 -2.35
CA GLU A 298 16.61 24.05 -1.50
C GLU A 298 16.19 22.78 -0.74
N GLU A 299 14.94 22.34 -0.95
CA GLU A 299 14.30 21.26 -0.21
C GLU A 299 14.22 19.94 -0.99
N PHE A 300 14.65 18.88 -0.31
CA PHE A 300 14.66 17.50 -0.82
C PHE A 300 13.91 16.60 0.15
N LEU A 301 13.09 15.70 -0.37
CA LEU A 301 12.30 14.78 0.43
C LEU A 301 12.69 13.34 0.10
N LEU A 302 13.05 12.57 1.12
CA LEU A 302 13.05 11.12 1.05
C LEU A 302 11.69 10.58 1.50
N VAL A 303 11.12 9.67 0.71
CA VAL A 303 9.87 8.96 0.99
C VAL A 303 10.16 7.47 1.08
N LEU A 304 9.94 6.89 2.26
CA LEU A 304 10.55 5.65 2.72
C LEU A 304 9.50 4.69 3.32
N PRO A 305 8.73 3.96 2.48
CA PRO A 305 7.54 3.21 2.90
C PRO A 305 7.77 1.99 3.81
N SER A 306 9.02 1.58 4.03
CA SER A 306 9.34 0.34 4.77
C SER A 306 10.26 0.55 5.98
N ARG A 307 10.50 1.80 6.40
CA ARG A 307 11.49 2.12 7.43
C ARG A 307 10.87 2.42 8.79
N SER A 308 11.52 1.94 9.85
CA SER A 308 11.20 2.30 11.22
C SER A 308 11.66 3.73 11.54
N THR A 309 11.13 4.31 12.61
CA THR A 309 11.51 5.67 13.06
C THR A 309 13.00 5.76 13.38
N GLU A 310 13.57 4.73 14.02
CA GLU A 310 15.00 4.67 14.37
C GLU A 310 15.88 4.59 13.11
N GLN A 311 15.43 3.84 12.10
CA GLN A 311 16.11 3.77 10.81
C GLN A 311 16.06 5.12 10.09
N LEU A 312 14.92 5.82 10.13
CA LEU A 312 14.77 7.16 9.56
C LEU A 312 15.74 8.15 10.22
N ALA A 313 15.78 8.22 11.55
CA ALA A 313 16.68 9.11 12.27
C ALA A 313 18.15 8.85 11.93
N ARG A 314 18.58 7.60 12.02
CA ARG A 314 19.97 7.21 11.74
C ARG A 314 20.40 7.51 10.30
N TRP A 315 19.54 7.23 9.31
CA TRP A 315 19.88 7.44 7.91
C TRP A 315 19.83 8.91 7.54
N THR A 316 18.89 9.66 8.10
CA THR A 316 18.78 11.11 7.89
C THR A 316 20.01 11.83 8.39
N GLU A 317 20.49 11.50 9.60
CA GLU A 317 21.70 12.14 10.14
C GLU A 317 22.95 11.81 9.30
N ARG A 318 23.09 10.56 8.83
CA ARG A 318 24.21 10.20 7.94
C ARG A 318 24.14 10.95 6.61
N ALA A 319 22.97 10.99 5.98
CA ALA A 319 22.78 11.72 4.73
C ALA A 319 23.06 13.23 4.91
N ARG A 320 22.61 13.81 6.03
CA ARG A 320 22.88 15.21 6.39
C ARG A 320 24.37 15.48 6.54
N ALA A 321 25.09 14.60 7.24
CA ALA A 321 26.54 14.71 7.43
C ALA A 321 27.31 14.58 6.11
N GLU A 322 26.92 13.64 5.23
CA GLU A 322 27.51 13.49 3.91
C GLU A 322 27.25 14.68 3.00
N ILE A 323 26.03 15.25 3.04
CA ILE A 323 25.73 16.50 2.33
C ILE A 323 26.65 17.60 2.84
N GLY A 324 26.79 17.78 4.16
CA GLY A 324 27.68 18.78 4.75
C GLY A 324 29.16 18.59 4.36
N ALA A 325 29.60 17.36 4.11
CA ALA A 325 30.96 17.06 3.68
C ALA A 325 31.24 17.42 2.21
N LEU A 326 30.22 17.73 1.40
CA LEU A 326 30.40 18.13 0.00
C LEU A 326 31.22 19.42 -0.15
N SER A 327 31.27 20.26 0.88
CA SER A 327 32.13 21.46 0.90
C SER A 327 33.62 21.14 0.74
N GLY A 328 34.05 19.90 1.04
CA GLY A 328 35.42 19.44 0.81
C GLY A 328 35.73 19.19 -0.68
N ALA A 329 34.75 18.72 -1.46
CA ALA A 329 34.87 18.47 -2.90
C ALA A 329 34.53 19.70 -3.75
N HIS A 330 33.72 20.61 -3.21
CA HIS A 330 33.38 21.90 -3.81
C HIS A 330 33.84 23.03 -2.87
N PRO A 331 35.14 23.37 -2.88
CA PRO A 331 35.66 24.47 -2.08
C PRO A 331 34.83 25.74 -2.32
N PHE A 332 34.56 26.50 -1.27
CA PHE A 332 33.72 27.72 -1.28
C PHE A 332 32.21 27.51 -1.36
N VAL A 333 31.73 26.27 -1.36
CA VAL A 333 30.29 25.96 -1.23
C VAL A 333 29.99 25.35 0.14
N PRO A 334 29.59 26.15 1.14
CA PRO A 334 29.02 25.60 2.36
C PRO A 334 27.71 24.88 2.01
N THR A 335 27.60 23.63 2.41
CA THR A 335 26.40 22.80 2.22
C THR A 335 25.84 22.30 3.57
N PRO A 336 25.75 23.13 4.63
CA PRO A 336 25.09 22.68 5.84
C PRO A 336 23.64 22.34 5.49
N ALA A 337 23.18 21.22 6.02
CA ALA A 337 21.81 20.76 5.83
C ALA A 337 21.12 20.61 7.18
N SER A 338 19.86 20.99 7.21
CA SER A 338 18.92 20.69 8.31
C SER A 338 17.89 19.70 7.80
N ALA A 339 17.39 18.83 8.67
CA ALA A 339 16.38 17.86 8.30
C ALA A 339 15.27 17.68 9.35
N VAL A 340 14.09 17.30 8.89
CA VAL A 340 12.98 16.87 9.74
C VAL A 340 12.48 15.52 9.28
N ILE A 341 12.25 14.63 10.24
CA ILE A 341 11.70 13.30 9.98
C ILE A 341 10.30 13.15 10.57
N THR A 342 9.49 12.31 9.95
CA THR A 342 8.26 11.79 10.57
C THR A 342 7.91 10.44 9.97
N ARG A 343 7.17 9.62 10.72
CA ARG A 343 6.57 8.38 10.20
C ARG A 343 5.05 8.50 10.33
N THR A 344 4.36 8.47 9.20
CA THR A 344 2.94 8.84 9.15
C THR A 344 2.10 7.86 8.32
N ARG A 345 0.85 7.68 8.74
CA ARG A 345 -0.20 7.02 7.93
C ARG A 345 -1.13 8.02 7.25
N LEU A 346 -0.93 9.33 7.47
CA LEU A 346 -1.80 10.36 6.94
C LEU A 346 -1.66 10.47 5.42
N ARG A 347 -2.79 10.74 4.76
CA ARG A 347 -2.87 11.06 3.33
C ARG A 347 -3.80 12.28 3.13
N PRO A 348 -3.41 13.27 2.30
CA PRO A 348 -2.12 13.41 1.63
C PRO A 348 -0.95 13.49 2.62
N LEU A 349 0.28 13.28 2.16
CA LEU A 349 1.46 13.33 3.03
C LEU A 349 1.53 14.70 3.74
N PRO A 350 1.86 14.76 5.05
CA PRO A 350 1.79 15.97 5.87
C PRO A 350 2.98 16.91 5.60
N LEU A 351 3.07 17.38 4.35
CA LEU A 351 4.15 18.24 3.89
C LEU A 351 4.11 19.61 4.60
N GLY A 352 2.95 20.27 4.70
CA GLY A 352 2.84 21.55 5.42
C GLY A 352 3.45 21.54 6.84
N PRO A 353 3.02 20.61 7.73
CA PRO A 353 3.63 20.45 9.06
C PRO A 353 5.14 20.17 9.05
N LEU A 354 5.63 19.37 8.09
CA LEU A 354 7.07 19.10 7.95
C LEU A 354 7.87 20.35 7.59
N TRP A 355 7.38 21.19 6.67
CA TRP A 355 8.03 22.45 6.34
C TRP A 355 8.05 23.40 7.53
N ALA A 356 6.92 23.55 8.23
CA ALA A 356 6.85 24.40 9.41
C ALA A 356 7.82 23.94 10.52
N ALA A 357 8.00 22.63 10.68
CA ALA A 357 8.99 22.08 11.59
C ALA A 357 10.43 22.30 11.12
N LEU A 358 10.67 22.24 9.81
CA LEU A 358 11.99 22.51 9.23
C LEU A 358 12.39 23.97 9.41
N ASP A 359 11.47 24.91 9.21
CA ASP A 359 11.72 26.33 9.44
C ASP A 359 12.14 26.58 10.90
N ARG A 360 11.41 26.01 11.87
CA ARG A 360 11.78 26.08 13.29
C ARG A 360 13.12 25.41 13.60
N ALA A 361 13.43 24.27 12.97
CA ALA A 361 14.70 23.57 13.18
C ALA A 361 15.88 24.42 12.71
N VAL A 362 15.70 25.16 11.61
CA VAL A 362 16.70 26.10 11.09
C VAL A 362 16.86 27.30 12.03
N GLU A 363 15.77 27.88 12.52
CA GLU A 363 15.81 29.00 13.47
C GLU A 363 16.46 28.63 14.80
N THR A 364 16.26 27.41 15.28
CA THR A 364 16.78 26.92 16.57
C THR A 364 18.18 26.29 16.46
N GLY A 365 18.70 26.13 15.25
CA GLY A 365 20.00 25.49 15.00
C GLY A 365 20.02 23.98 15.27
N VAL A 366 18.84 23.33 15.33
CA VAL A 366 18.74 21.88 15.54
C VAL A 366 18.94 21.16 14.19
N PRO A 367 19.93 20.28 14.06
CA PRO A 367 20.29 19.69 12.77
C PRO A 367 19.27 18.67 12.25
N VAL A 368 18.70 17.84 13.14
CA VAL A 368 17.64 16.88 12.81
C VAL A 368 16.56 16.94 13.87
N THR A 369 15.31 17.17 13.47
CA THR A 369 14.15 17.18 14.37
C THR A 369 13.17 16.08 13.99
N GLU A 370 12.60 15.39 14.98
CA GLU A 370 11.48 14.47 14.77
C GLU A 370 10.16 15.21 14.99
N LEU A 371 9.28 15.17 13.99
CA LEU A 371 7.91 15.63 14.13
C LEU A 371 7.07 14.47 14.68
N GLY A 372 6.53 14.66 15.89
CA GLY A 372 5.56 13.74 16.49
C GLY A 372 4.41 13.45 15.53
N GLY A 373 4.10 12.15 15.38
CA GLY A 373 3.18 11.62 14.37
C GLY A 373 1.71 11.95 14.58
#